data_AF-A0A7L3TIZ5-F1
#
_entry.id   AF-A0A7L3TIZ5-F1
#
_cell.length_a   1.000
_cell.length_b   1.000
_cell.length_c   1.000
_cell.angle_alpha   90.00
_cell.angle_beta   90.00
_cell.angle_gamma   90.00
#
_symmetry.space_group_name_H-M   'P 1'
#
loop_
_entity.id
_entity.type
_entity.pdbx_description
1 polymer ?
#
loop_
_entity_poly.entity_id
_entity_poly.type
_entity_poly.pdbx_seq_one_letter_code
_entity_poly.pdbx_strand_id
1 'polypeptide(L)'
;QLLRAHVDRAPQITPEFGMEMAHSLLGVLVAFLHSFQRKVERFLEAPAEASPPDGATGWAIALVNCCPPFRAFAERLAQFGHPESEEPRRQAYTALDKVTRLCNHVLTQRLFEDLKPYFNKLMKRKWLTSSDAFDTIVMLITSFTQKLRPLRPEPYQVLVSEVHRRVLIEYVRPLMQVRLVCTSAKMRARVAARLGDEARQLRELFSRLDSASPWLDSVVPRLRELLVLEDTAALQMEVGVLVRDFPDVRREHVAAMLDVRGLRGQAVRQEILGVLQDVEPGPPRHRAFFAQLPVARQVRCLPFHWPRLARLARPRLPRPHPP
;
A
#
# COMPACT_ATOMS: atom_id res chain seq x y z
N GLN A 1 10.97 -32.46 12.14
CA GLN A 1 10.73 -33.35 13.29
C GLN A 1 12.02 -34.05 13.70
N LEU A 2 12.71 -34.75 12.78
CA LEU A 2 14.00 -35.40 13.02
C LEU A 2 15.04 -34.49 13.72
N LEU A 3 15.31 -33.31 13.14
CA LEU A 3 16.32 -32.40 13.70
C LEU A 3 15.99 -31.88 15.11
N ARG A 4 14.71 -31.72 15.46
CA ARG A 4 14.32 -31.22 16.80
C ARG A 4 14.73 -32.19 17.90
N ALA A 5 14.53 -33.50 17.69
CA ALA A 5 14.92 -34.52 18.65
C ALA A 5 16.43 -34.57 18.91
N HIS A 6 17.26 -34.16 17.95
CA HIS A 6 18.70 -34.04 18.15
C HIS A 6 19.07 -32.75 18.90
N VAL A 7 18.42 -31.63 18.54
CA VAL A 7 18.61 -30.33 19.21
C VAL A 7 18.25 -30.39 20.70
N ASP A 8 17.14 -31.04 21.06
CA ASP A 8 16.67 -31.12 22.45
C ASP A 8 17.55 -32.03 23.33
N ARG A 9 18.33 -32.94 22.73
CA ARG A 9 19.23 -33.86 23.45
C ARG A 9 20.64 -33.32 23.63
N ALA A 10 21.10 -32.41 22.78
CA ALA A 10 22.50 -31.96 22.81
C ALA A 10 22.91 -31.21 24.09
N PRO A 11 22.07 -30.34 24.70
CA PRO A 11 22.40 -29.72 25.99
C PRO A 11 22.56 -30.70 27.14
N GLN A 12 22.06 -31.92 27.00
CA GLN A 12 22.19 -32.98 28.02
C GLN A 12 23.61 -33.58 28.04
N ILE A 13 24.41 -33.36 27.00
CA ILE A 13 25.83 -33.75 26.95
C ILE A 13 26.67 -32.66 27.62
N THR A 14 26.71 -31.46 27.02
CA THR A 14 27.25 -30.23 27.62
C THR A 14 26.53 -29.02 27.03
N PRO A 15 26.39 -27.91 27.79
CA PRO A 15 25.74 -26.70 27.30
C PRO A 15 26.50 -26.07 26.14
N GLU A 16 27.84 -26.08 26.16
CA GLU A 16 28.68 -25.56 25.09
C GLU A 16 28.49 -26.35 23.78
N PHE A 17 28.41 -27.67 23.87
CA PHE A 17 28.13 -28.52 22.70
C PHE A 17 26.75 -28.22 22.11
N GLY A 18 25.74 -28.06 22.97
CA GLY A 18 24.41 -27.66 22.54
C GLY A 18 24.41 -26.33 21.77
N MET A 19 25.16 -25.35 22.27
CA MET A 19 25.30 -24.02 21.66
C MET A 19 25.97 -24.08 20.27
N GLU A 20 27.12 -24.73 20.16
CA GLU A 20 27.87 -24.87 18.89
C GLU A 20 27.10 -25.67 17.84
N MET A 21 26.45 -26.75 18.27
CA MET A 21 25.64 -27.57 17.38
C MET A 21 24.41 -26.79 16.88
N ALA A 22 23.75 -26.02 17.74
CA ALA A 22 22.60 -25.20 17.36
C ALA A 22 22.99 -24.11 16.35
N HIS A 23 24.13 -23.44 16.55
CA HIS A 23 24.67 -22.45 15.62
C HIS A 23 24.99 -23.07 14.26
N SER A 24 25.71 -24.20 14.24
CA SER A 24 26.04 -24.93 13.01
C SER A 24 24.78 -25.36 12.26
N LEU A 25 23.78 -25.88 12.97
CA LEU A 25 22.52 -26.31 12.38
C LEU A 25 21.71 -25.13 11.82
N LEU A 26 21.77 -23.96 12.46
CA LEU A 26 21.16 -22.74 11.96
C LEU A 26 21.78 -22.32 10.63
N GLY A 27 23.11 -22.42 10.49
CA GLY A 27 23.80 -22.19 9.21
C GLY A 27 23.33 -23.14 8.10
N VAL A 28 23.20 -24.43 8.39
CA VAL A 28 22.65 -25.43 7.44
C VAL A 28 21.20 -25.11 7.07
N LEU A 29 20.39 -24.70 8.03
CA LEU A 29 19.00 -24.30 7.81
C LEU A 29 18.92 -23.08 6.87
N VAL A 30 19.78 -22.08 7.05
CA VAL A 30 19.85 -20.91 6.17
C VAL A 30 20.16 -21.31 4.72
N ALA A 31 21.15 -22.17 4.51
CA ALA A 31 21.51 -22.67 3.18
C ALA A 31 20.33 -23.42 2.52
N PHE A 32 19.62 -24.25 3.28
CA PHE A 32 18.40 -24.92 2.83
C PHE A 32 17.31 -23.90 2.46
N LEU A 33 17.04 -22.90 3.30
CA LEU A 33 15.99 -21.92 3.08
C LEU A 33 16.25 -21.05 1.85
N HIS A 34 17.51 -20.68 1.58
CA HIS A 34 17.86 -20.01 0.31
C HIS A 34 17.67 -20.90 -0.92
N SER A 35 17.95 -22.21 -0.80
CA SER A 35 17.66 -23.17 -1.87
C SER A 35 16.16 -23.31 -2.10
N PHE A 36 15.38 -23.44 -1.03
CA PHE A 36 13.92 -23.48 -1.07
C PHE A 36 13.33 -22.22 -1.70
N GLN A 37 13.75 -21.04 -1.24
CA GLN A 37 13.34 -19.75 -1.79
C GLN A 37 13.58 -19.66 -3.30
N ARG A 38 14.78 -19.99 -3.78
CA ARG A 38 15.11 -19.98 -5.22
C ARG A 38 14.26 -20.97 -6.03
N LYS A 39 13.93 -22.13 -5.46
CA LYS A 39 13.05 -23.12 -6.13
C LYS A 39 11.61 -22.60 -6.22
N VAL A 40 11.11 -21.96 -5.17
CA VAL A 40 9.78 -21.34 -5.18
C VAL A 40 9.72 -20.22 -6.22
N GLU A 41 10.72 -19.35 -6.28
CA GLU A 41 10.82 -18.29 -7.30
C GLU A 41 10.69 -18.85 -8.71
N ARG A 42 11.53 -19.84 -9.05
CA ARG A 42 11.50 -20.48 -10.37
C ARG A 42 10.17 -21.17 -10.67
N PHE A 43 9.55 -21.78 -9.66
CA PHE A 43 8.25 -22.44 -9.82
C PHE A 43 7.14 -21.43 -10.11
N LEU A 44 7.15 -20.26 -9.46
CA LEU A 44 6.15 -19.22 -9.66
C LEU A 44 6.37 -18.39 -10.94
N GLU A 45 7.62 -18.31 -11.42
CA GLU A 45 7.97 -17.67 -12.71
C GLU A 45 7.70 -18.58 -13.93
N ALA A 46 7.44 -19.87 -13.72
CA ALA A 46 7.19 -20.81 -14.82
C ALA A 46 5.93 -20.41 -15.62
N PRO A 47 5.93 -20.54 -16.96
CA PRO A 47 4.77 -20.22 -17.79
C PRO A 47 3.51 -20.95 -17.32
N ALA A 48 2.36 -20.27 -17.37
CA ALA A 48 1.08 -20.79 -16.92
C ALA A 48 0.68 -22.13 -17.58
N GLU A 49 1.19 -22.41 -18.79
CA GLU A 49 1.00 -23.66 -19.53
C GLU A 49 1.62 -24.89 -18.82
N ALA A 50 2.59 -24.68 -17.93
CA ALA A 50 3.25 -25.76 -17.15
C ALA A 50 2.56 -26.03 -15.80
N SER A 51 1.56 -25.23 -15.40
CA SER A 51 0.89 -25.33 -14.11
C SER A 51 -0.59 -25.69 -14.28
N PRO A 52 -1.13 -26.64 -13.48
CA PRO A 52 -2.54 -26.97 -13.56
C PRO A 52 -3.41 -25.75 -13.19
N PRO A 53 -4.45 -25.43 -13.98
CA PRO A 53 -5.21 -24.17 -13.89
C PRO A 53 -5.90 -23.96 -12.54
N ASP A 54 -6.18 -25.03 -11.79
CA ASP A 54 -6.89 -24.99 -10.51
C ASP A 54 -6.01 -25.23 -9.27
N GLY A 55 -4.68 -25.35 -9.44
CA GLY A 55 -3.76 -25.69 -8.36
C GLY A 55 -3.05 -24.51 -7.68
N ALA A 56 -2.93 -23.37 -8.36
CA ALA A 56 -2.04 -22.28 -7.94
C ALA A 56 -2.33 -21.76 -6.51
N THR A 57 -3.60 -21.58 -6.17
CA THR A 57 -4.04 -21.18 -4.83
C THR A 57 -3.66 -22.22 -3.77
N GLY A 58 -3.89 -23.51 -4.06
CA GLY A 58 -3.59 -24.60 -3.13
C GLY A 58 -2.09 -24.72 -2.84
N TRP A 59 -1.25 -24.69 -3.89
CA TRP A 59 0.20 -24.74 -3.74
C TRP A 59 0.76 -23.50 -3.04
N ALA A 60 0.28 -22.30 -3.37
CA ALA A 60 0.71 -21.07 -2.70
C ALA A 60 0.37 -21.11 -1.20
N ILE A 61 -0.82 -21.58 -0.83
CA ILE A 61 -1.20 -21.78 0.58
C ILE A 61 -0.28 -22.80 1.25
N ALA A 62 0.01 -23.93 0.60
CA ALA A 62 0.89 -24.96 1.14
C ALA A 62 2.31 -24.44 1.40
N LEU A 63 2.91 -23.74 0.44
CA LEU A 63 4.25 -23.15 0.54
C LEU A 63 4.33 -22.11 1.67
N VAL A 64 3.31 -21.25 1.78
CA VAL A 64 3.22 -20.25 2.83
C VAL A 64 3.08 -20.90 4.21
N ASN A 65 2.27 -21.96 4.33
CA ASN A 65 2.07 -22.70 5.57
C ASN A 65 3.33 -23.43 6.06
N CYS A 66 4.32 -23.67 5.19
CA CYS A 66 5.62 -24.20 5.58
C CYS A 66 6.49 -23.17 6.32
N CYS A 67 6.24 -21.87 6.15
CA CYS A 67 7.12 -20.82 6.70
C CYS A 67 7.11 -20.75 8.24
N PRO A 68 5.96 -20.74 8.95
CA PRO A 68 5.95 -20.62 10.41
C PRO A 68 6.73 -21.72 11.16
N PRO A 69 6.61 -23.01 10.80
CA PRO A 69 7.45 -24.05 11.41
C PRO A 69 8.96 -23.82 11.26
N PHE A 70 9.41 -23.30 10.12
CA PHE A 70 10.82 -22.98 9.89
C PHE A 70 11.27 -21.76 10.70
N ARG A 71 10.45 -20.71 10.80
CA ARG A 71 10.75 -19.56 11.68
C ARG A 71 10.91 -19.98 13.13
N ALA A 72 9.92 -20.74 13.64
CA ALA A 72 9.96 -21.23 15.02
C ALA A 72 11.17 -22.14 15.29
N PHE A 73 11.64 -22.86 14.27
CA PHE A 73 12.83 -23.68 14.41
C PHE A 73 14.12 -22.84 14.37
N ALA A 74 14.24 -21.88 13.46
CA ALA A 74 15.38 -20.96 13.41
C ALA A 74 15.50 -20.15 14.72
N GLU A 75 14.38 -19.66 15.25
CA GLU A 75 14.33 -18.94 16.52
C GLU A 75 14.79 -19.82 17.67
N ARG A 76 14.32 -21.06 17.74
CA ARG A 76 14.75 -22.02 18.77
C ARG A 76 16.25 -22.26 18.72
N LEU A 77 16.84 -22.38 17.54
CA LEU A 77 18.30 -22.59 17.42
C LEU A 77 19.08 -21.37 17.91
N ALA A 78 18.59 -20.16 17.62
CA ALA A 78 19.24 -18.93 18.09
C ALA A 78 19.14 -18.75 19.62
N GLN A 79 18.07 -19.24 20.26
CA GLN A 79 17.87 -19.15 21.72
C GLN A 79 18.90 -19.93 22.55
N PHE A 80 19.74 -20.77 21.93
CA PHE A 80 20.85 -21.43 22.61
C PHE A 80 22.00 -20.48 22.97
N GLY A 81 21.94 -19.22 22.52
CA GLY A 81 22.77 -18.14 23.06
C GLY A 81 24.13 -17.93 22.38
N HIS A 82 24.40 -18.58 21.25
CA HIS A 82 25.64 -18.34 20.50
C HIS A 82 25.70 -16.89 19.98
N PRO A 83 26.79 -16.14 20.20
CA PRO A 83 26.87 -14.71 19.88
C PRO A 83 26.70 -14.41 18.38
N GLU A 84 27.08 -15.34 17.52
CA GLU A 84 27.01 -15.18 16.06
C GLU A 84 25.70 -15.70 15.43
N SER A 85 24.70 -16.09 16.24
CA SER A 85 23.44 -16.65 15.70
C SER A 85 22.45 -15.61 15.16
N GLU A 86 22.62 -14.33 15.49
CA GLU A 86 21.68 -13.28 15.07
C GLU A 86 21.65 -13.07 13.55
N GLU A 87 22.80 -13.10 12.89
CA GLU A 87 22.89 -12.89 11.44
C GLU A 87 22.30 -14.07 10.65
N PRO A 88 22.65 -15.34 10.92
CA PRO A 88 21.97 -16.50 10.32
C PRO A 88 20.47 -16.52 10.58
N ARG A 89 20.01 -16.16 11.79
CA ARG A 89 18.59 -16.05 12.12
C ARG A 89 17.89 -15.04 11.23
N ARG A 90 18.47 -13.85 11.05
CA ARG A 90 17.96 -12.80 10.15
C ARG A 90 17.90 -13.27 8.70
N GLN A 91 18.92 -13.98 8.22
CA GLN A 91 18.97 -14.52 6.86
C GLN A 91 17.85 -15.55 6.63
N ALA A 92 17.63 -16.47 7.57
CA ALA A 92 16.53 -17.43 7.54
C ALA A 92 15.17 -16.72 7.43
N TYR A 93 14.93 -15.70 8.26
CA TYR A 93 13.71 -14.91 8.25
C TYR A 93 13.51 -14.18 6.93
N THR A 94 14.57 -13.58 6.38
CA THR A 94 14.54 -12.86 5.10
C THR A 94 14.17 -13.78 3.94
N ALA A 95 14.71 -15.00 3.89
CA ALA A 95 14.36 -15.99 2.87
C ALA A 95 12.88 -16.41 2.96
N LEU A 96 12.38 -16.67 4.18
CA LEU A 96 10.98 -17.04 4.44
C LEU A 96 10.00 -15.89 4.16
N ASP A 97 10.37 -14.66 4.49
CA ASP A 97 9.62 -13.45 4.15
C ASP A 97 9.48 -13.30 2.64
N LYS A 98 10.54 -13.58 1.88
CA LYS A 98 10.51 -13.51 0.41
C LYS A 98 9.56 -14.55 -0.19
N VAL A 99 9.62 -15.79 0.28
CA VAL A 99 8.66 -16.84 -0.11
C VAL A 99 7.22 -16.42 0.20
N THR A 100 6.99 -15.91 1.42
CA THR A 100 5.66 -15.44 1.84
C THR A 100 5.14 -14.32 0.92
N ARG A 101 5.98 -13.33 0.60
CA ARG A 101 5.62 -12.22 -0.31
C ARG A 101 5.27 -12.71 -1.72
N LEU A 102 6.06 -13.62 -2.28
CA LEU A 102 5.82 -14.16 -3.62
C LEU A 102 4.50 -14.93 -3.69
N CYS A 103 4.25 -15.82 -2.74
CA CYS A 103 3.00 -16.56 -2.70
C CYS A 103 1.80 -15.65 -2.43
N ASN A 104 1.92 -14.64 -1.55
CA ASN A 104 0.87 -13.65 -1.33
C ASN A 104 0.57 -12.83 -2.60
N HIS A 105 1.59 -12.52 -3.40
CA HIS A 105 1.40 -11.87 -4.70
C HIS A 105 0.52 -12.71 -5.62
N VAL A 106 0.84 -14.00 -5.77
CA VAL A 106 0.05 -14.95 -6.58
C VAL A 106 -1.38 -15.07 -6.06
N LEU A 107 -1.55 -15.22 -4.74
CA LEU A 107 -2.88 -15.33 -4.11
C LEU A 107 -3.73 -14.09 -4.34
N THR A 108 -3.13 -12.90 -4.29
CA THR A 108 -3.88 -11.63 -4.37
C THR A 108 -4.00 -11.10 -5.80
N GLN A 109 -3.21 -11.60 -6.76
CA GLN A 109 -3.21 -11.08 -8.13
C GLN A 109 -4.61 -11.09 -8.74
N ARG A 110 -5.27 -12.25 -8.74
CA ARG A 110 -6.60 -12.39 -9.34
C ARG A 110 -7.66 -11.53 -8.64
N LEU A 111 -7.60 -11.44 -7.32
CA LEU A 111 -8.48 -10.55 -6.55
C LEU A 111 -8.37 -9.10 -7.06
N PHE A 112 -7.16 -8.58 -7.22
CA PHE A 112 -6.98 -7.18 -7.63
C PHE A 112 -7.31 -6.94 -9.11
N GLU A 113 -7.19 -7.96 -9.97
CA GLU A 113 -7.73 -7.92 -11.33
C GLU A 113 -9.25 -7.77 -11.32
N ASP A 114 -9.94 -8.58 -10.51
CA ASP A 114 -11.40 -8.57 -10.37
C ASP A 114 -11.92 -7.28 -9.69
N LEU A 115 -11.16 -6.70 -8.75
CA LEU A 115 -11.52 -5.46 -8.06
C LEU A 115 -11.31 -4.20 -8.92
N LYS A 116 -10.32 -4.19 -9.82
CA LYS A 116 -9.93 -3.05 -10.66
C LYS A 116 -11.10 -2.32 -11.35
N PRO A 117 -12.06 -3.00 -12.02
CA PRO A 117 -13.18 -2.31 -12.66
C PRO A 117 -14.08 -1.55 -11.67
N TYR A 118 -14.18 -2.00 -10.42
CA TYR A 118 -15.02 -1.37 -9.40
C TYR A 118 -14.33 -0.18 -8.75
N PHE A 119 -13.04 -0.28 -8.43
CA PHE A 119 -12.24 0.89 -8.01
C PHE A 119 -12.27 2.01 -9.05
N ASN A 120 -12.26 1.65 -10.34
CA ASN A 120 -12.38 2.63 -11.43
C ASN A 120 -13.74 3.33 -11.52
N LYS A 121 -14.77 2.85 -10.81
CA LYS A 121 -16.10 3.49 -10.72
C LYS A 121 -16.20 4.47 -9.54
N LEU A 122 -15.32 4.36 -8.55
CA LEU A 122 -15.31 5.25 -7.38
C LEU A 122 -14.93 6.68 -7.78
N MET A 123 -15.38 7.67 -7.00
CA MET A 123 -15.06 9.09 -7.18
C MET A 123 -15.46 9.64 -8.57
N LYS A 124 -16.46 9.03 -9.21
CA LYS A 124 -17.10 9.48 -10.46
C LYS A 124 -18.54 9.92 -10.20
N ARG A 125 -19.21 10.50 -11.20
CA ARG A 125 -20.59 11.03 -11.09
C ARG A 125 -21.57 10.07 -10.40
N LYS A 126 -21.56 8.77 -10.73
CA LYS A 126 -22.50 7.77 -10.16
C LYS A 126 -22.16 7.35 -8.72
N TRP A 127 -20.93 7.56 -8.24
CA TRP A 127 -20.49 7.10 -6.92
C TRP A 127 -21.26 7.79 -5.78
N LEU A 128 -21.64 9.06 -5.94
CA LEU A 128 -22.44 9.79 -4.94
C LEU A 128 -23.92 9.37 -4.87
N THR A 129 -24.37 8.48 -5.76
CA THR A 129 -25.78 8.08 -5.88
C THR A 129 -25.98 6.56 -5.86
N SER A 130 -24.91 5.75 -5.94
CA SER A 130 -24.98 4.29 -5.96
C SER A 130 -23.82 3.71 -5.15
N SER A 131 -24.11 2.70 -4.33
CA SER A 131 -23.12 1.93 -3.56
C SER A 131 -22.67 0.65 -4.25
N ASP A 132 -23.31 0.23 -5.35
CA ASP A 132 -23.10 -1.06 -6.01
C ASP A 132 -21.62 -1.39 -6.27
N ALA A 133 -20.84 -0.40 -6.70
CA ALA A 133 -19.41 -0.60 -6.97
C ALA A 133 -18.62 -0.89 -5.68
N PHE A 134 -18.92 -0.16 -4.61
CA PHE A 134 -18.30 -0.36 -3.30
C PHE A 134 -18.77 -1.67 -2.65
N ASP A 135 -20.07 -1.96 -2.71
CA ASP A 135 -20.66 -3.19 -2.18
C ASP A 135 -20.06 -4.42 -2.87
N THR A 136 -19.84 -4.34 -4.19
CA THR A 136 -19.16 -5.41 -4.94
C THR A 136 -17.69 -5.59 -4.49
N ILE A 137 -16.98 -4.50 -4.19
CA ILE A 137 -15.60 -4.58 -3.63
C ILE A 137 -15.61 -5.35 -2.31
N VAL A 138 -16.52 -4.99 -1.39
CA VAL A 138 -16.66 -5.66 -0.09
C VAL A 138 -17.01 -7.14 -0.27
N MET A 139 -17.93 -7.46 -1.18
CA MET A 139 -18.32 -8.83 -1.49
C MET A 139 -17.15 -9.66 -2.03
N LEU A 140 -16.39 -9.14 -3.00
CA LEU A 140 -15.26 -9.84 -3.61
C LEU A 140 -14.14 -10.11 -2.60
N ILE A 141 -13.81 -9.13 -1.75
CA ILE A 141 -12.83 -9.32 -0.66
C ILE A 141 -13.33 -10.39 0.31
N THR A 142 -14.60 -10.34 0.71
CA THR A 142 -15.18 -11.33 1.63
C THR A 142 -15.13 -12.74 1.02
N SER A 143 -15.56 -12.91 -0.24
CA SER A 143 -15.50 -14.19 -0.95
C SER A 143 -14.06 -14.71 -1.08
N PHE A 144 -13.11 -13.84 -1.39
CA PHE A 144 -11.70 -14.21 -1.48
C PHE A 144 -11.17 -14.75 -0.14
N THR A 145 -11.43 -14.06 0.96
CA THR A 145 -10.95 -14.49 2.30
C THR A 145 -11.54 -15.82 2.76
N GLN A 146 -12.74 -16.20 2.30
CA GLN A 146 -13.31 -17.53 2.58
C GLN A 146 -12.47 -18.65 1.96
N LYS A 147 -11.82 -18.41 0.81
CA LYS A 147 -10.92 -19.36 0.15
C LYS A 147 -9.58 -19.52 0.89
N LEU A 148 -9.27 -18.58 1.79
CA LEU A 148 -8.02 -18.56 2.56
C LEU A 148 -8.10 -19.31 3.90
N ARG A 149 -9.25 -19.90 4.24
CA ARG A 149 -9.42 -20.71 5.47
C ARG A 149 -8.31 -21.74 5.74
N PRO A 150 -7.68 -22.37 4.72
CA PRO A 150 -6.60 -23.33 4.98
C PRO A 150 -5.25 -22.68 5.36
N LEU A 151 -5.10 -21.34 5.29
CA LEU A 151 -3.89 -20.66 5.77
C LEU A 151 -3.78 -20.75 7.29
N ARG A 152 -2.54 -20.87 7.77
CA ARG A 152 -2.22 -20.72 9.19
C ARG A 152 -2.43 -19.26 9.64
N PRO A 153 -2.66 -19.01 10.95
CA PRO A 153 -2.97 -17.68 11.46
C PRO A 153 -1.94 -16.59 11.11
N GLU A 154 -0.64 -16.85 11.35
CA GLU A 154 0.42 -15.86 11.08
C GLU A 154 0.46 -15.46 9.59
N PRO A 155 0.56 -16.40 8.61
CA PRO A 155 0.53 -15.98 7.22
C PRO A 155 -0.80 -15.39 6.74
N TYR A 156 -1.93 -15.83 7.31
CA TYR A 156 -3.23 -15.23 7.03
C TYR A 156 -3.25 -13.74 7.41
N GLN A 157 -2.83 -13.39 8.63
CA GLN A 157 -2.77 -11.99 9.06
C GLN A 157 -1.84 -11.14 8.19
N VAL A 158 -0.68 -11.68 7.77
CA VAL A 158 0.24 -10.99 6.86
C VAL A 158 -0.45 -10.71 5.52
N LEU A 159 -1.13 -11.71 4.94
CA LEU A 159 -1.83 -11.56 3.66
C LEU A 159 -2.98 -10.56 3.77
N VAL A 160 -3.83 -10.68 4.79
CA VAL A 160 -4.97 -9.76 5.00
C VAL A 160 -4.48 -8.33 5.24
N SER A 161 -3.40 -8.14 5.98
CA SER A 161 -2.79 -6.82 6.19
C SER A 161 -2.30 -6.18 4.88
N GLU A 162 -1.73 -6.97 3.98
CA GLU A 162 -1.34 -6.51 2.65
C GLU A 162 -2.57 -6.17 1.78
N VAL A 163 -3.63 -6.98 1.84
CA VAL A 163 -4.89 -6.69 1.15
C VAL A 163 -5.51 -5.40 1.68
N HIS A 164 -5.54 -5.20 3.01
CA HIS A 164 -6.02 -3.99 3.66
C HIS A 164 -5.30 -2.74 3.12
N ARG A 165 -3.97 -2.77 3.14
CA ARG A 165 -3.12 -1.70 2.61
C ARG A 165 -3.45 -1.40 1.14
N ARG A 166 -3.43 -2.42 0.28
CA ARG A 166 -3.66 -2.24 -1.17
C ARG A 166 -5.08 -1.76 -1.48
N VAL A 167 -6.08 -2.22 -0.74
CA VAL A 167 -7.47 -1.76 -0.90
C VAL A 167 -7.60 -0.27 -0.56
N LEU A 168 -6.99 0.19 0.54
CA LEU A 168 -7.01 1.62 0.86
C LEU A 168 -6.22 2.46 -0.13
N ILE A 169 -5.09 1.96 -0.65
CA ILE A 169 -4.35 2.65 -1.72
C ILE A 169 -5.25 2.83 -2.95
N GLU A 170 -5.91 1.77 -3.43
CA GLU A 170 -6.80 1.86 -4.59
C GLU A 170 -8.04 2.73 -4.32
N TYR A 171 -8.54 2.72 -3.09
CA TYR A 171 -9.66 3.57 -2.66
C TYR A 171 -9.30 5.07 -2.66
N VAL A 172 -8.12 5.41 -2.15
CA VAL A 172 -7.63 6.80 -2.02
C VAL A 172 -7.04 7.34 -3.33
N ARG A 173 -6.49 6.47 -4.19
CA ARG A 173 -5.85 6.84 -5.47
C ARG A 173 -6.69 7.81 -6.32
N PRO A 174 -8.01 7.64 -6.53
CA PRO A 174 -8.84 8.61 -7.24
C PRO A 174 -8.86 10.03 -6.65
N LEU A 175 -8.71 10.18 -5.33
CA LEU A 175 -8.61 11.49 -4.66
C LEU A 175 -7.26 12.15 -4.97
N MET A 176 -6.17 11.39 -4.90
CA MET A 176 -4.82 11.88 -5.25
C MET A 176 -4.69 12.22 -6.75
N GLN A 177 -5.51 11.57 -7.58
CA GLN A 177 -5.63 11.87 -9.01
C GLN A 177 -6.63 13.00 -9.31
N VAL A 178 -7.25 13.58 -8.28
CA VAL A 178 -8.25 14.66 -8.40
C VAL A 178 -9.37 14.31 -9.38
N ARG A 179 -9.89 13.07 -9.32
CA ARG A 179 -10.98 12.62 -10.21
C ARG A 179 -12.32 13.30 -9.95
N LEU A 180 -12.45 13.98 -8.81
CA LEU A 180 -13.59 14.82 -8.47
C LEU A 180 -13.09 16.15 -7.90
N VAL A 181 -13.84 17.21 -8.16
CA VAL A 181 -13.64 18.53 -7.55
C VAL A 181 -14.97 19.00 -6.99
N CYS A 182 -14.98 19.38 -5.72
CA CYS A 182 -16.17 19.88 -5.05
C CYS A 182 -16.40 21.34 -5.44
N THR A 183 -17.56 21.63 -6.02
CA THR A 183 -17.90 22.98 -6.50
C THR A 183 -18.71 23.81 -5.48
N SER A 184 -19.17 23.20 -4.39
CA SER A 184 -19.99 23.84 -3.36
C SER A 184 -19.80 23.18 -2.00
N ALA A 185 -20.13 23.90 -0.92
CA ALA A 185 -20.15 23.35 0.44
C ALA A 185 -21.07 22.14 0.56
N LYS A 186 -22.25 22.18 -0.09
CA LYS A 186 -23.18 21.04 -0.14
C LYS A 186 -22.56 19.80 -0.80
N MET A 187 -21.81 19.98 -1.89
CA MET A 187 -21.08 18.87 -2.53
C MET A 187 -19.95 18.34 -1.64
N ARG A 188 -19.19 19.23 -0.98
CA ARG A 188 -18.15 18.85 -0.01
C ARG A 188 -18.72 17.98 1.11
N ALA A 189 -19.84 18.40 1.71
CA ALA A 189 -20.53 17.64 2.76
C ALA A 189 -20.98 16.25 2.29
N ARG A 190 -21.55 16.14 1.07
CA ARG A 190 -21.97 14.85 0.50
C ARG A 190 -20.79 13.91 0.24
N VAL A 191 -19.69 14.43 -0.32
CA VAL A 191 -18.47 13.64 -0.57
C VAL A 191 -17.88 13.18 0.77
N ALA A 192 -17.78 14.08 1.75
CA ALA A 192 -17.25 13.77 3.07
C ALA A 192 -18.10 12.74 3.84
N ALA A 193 -19.43 12.86 3.78
CA ALA A 193 -20.33 11.86 4.37
C ALA A 193 -20.09 10.48 3.74
N ARG A 194 -20.06 10.41 2.41
CA ARG A 194 -19.85 9.17 1.68
C ARG A 194 -18.48 8.53 1.95
N LEU A 195 -17.41 9.33 2.00
CA LEU A 195 -16.08 8.87 2.40
C LEU A 195 -16.09 8.30 3.82
N GLY A 196 -16.80 8.96 4.75
CA GLY A 196 -16.91 8.50 6.13
C GLY A 196 -17.63 7.16 6.25
N ASP A 197 -18.75 6.99 5.54
CA ASP A 197 -19.52 5.74 5.54
C ASP A 197 -18.73 4.57 4.95
N GLU A 198 -18.09 4.77 3.80
CA GLU A 198 -17.28 3.74 3.15
C GLU A 198 -16.01 3.43 3.96
N ALA A 199 -15.38 4.44 4.59
CA ALA A 199 -14.24 4.22 5.50
C ALA A 199 -14.62 3.36 6.70
N ARG A 200 -15.79 3.63 7.30
CA ARG A 200 -16.31 2.84 8.42
C ARG A 200 -16.56 1.39 8.00
N GLN A 201 -17.16 1.16 6.84
CA GLN A 201 -17.39 -0.19 6.32
C GLN A 201 -16.08 -0.94 6.01
N LEU A 202 -15.06 -0.26 5.45
CA LEU A 202 -13.74 -0.86 5.23
C LEU A 202 -13.06 -1.24 6.55
N ARG A 203 -13.12 -0.36 7.55
CA ARG A 203 -12.62 -0.63 8.90
C ARG A 203 -13.31 -1.84 9.52
N GLU A 204 -14.65 -1.90 9.47
CA GLU A 204 -15.43 -3.04 9.99
C GLU A 204 -15.08 -4.34 9.25
N LEU A 205 -14.91 -4.29 7.93
CA LEU A 205 -14.47 -5.43 7.12
C LEU A 205 -13.09 -5.93 7.55
N PHE A 206 -12.08 -5.07 7.58
CA PHE A 206 -10.71 -5.50 7.90
C PHE A 206 -10.49 -5.84 9.38
N SER A 207 -11.29 -5.26 10.28
CA SER A 207 -11.34 -5.69 11.68
C SER A 207 -11.89 -7.11 11.81
N ARG A 208 -12.99 -7.44 11.11
CA ARG A 208 -13.54 -8.82 11.08
C ARG A 208 -12.60 -9.84 10.45
N LEU A 209 -11.75 -9.40 9.52
CA LEU A 209 -10.73 -10.23 8.87
C LEU A 209 -9.43 -10.31 9.69
N ASP A 210 -9.39 -9.75 10.89
CA ASP A 210 -8.22 -9.77 11.79
C ASP A 210 -6.95 -9.18 11.15
N SER A 211 -7.11 -8.05 10.45
CA SER A 211 -5.99 -7.32 9.88
C SER A 211 -5.09 -6.74 10.97
N ALA A 212 -3.78 -7.03 10.90
CA ALA A 212 -2.77 -6.45 11.79
C ALA A 212 -2.37 -5.02 11.40
N SER A 213 -3.17 -4.31 10.59
CA SER A 213 -2.90 -2.94 10.13
C SER A 213 -4.00 -1.92 10.47
N PRO A 214 -4.51 -1.85 11.73
CA PRO A 214 -5.56 -0.89 12.10
C PRO A 214 -5.10 0.58 12.03
N TRP A 215 -3.80 0.85 11.99
CA TRP A 215 -3.26 2.20 11.78
C TRP A 215 -3.75 2.83 10.46
N LEU A 216 -4.04 2.00 9.46
CA LEU A 216 -4.57 2.40 8.16
C LEU A 216 -6.00 2.95 8.24
N ASP A 217 -6.79 2.52 9.22
CA ASP A 217 -8.22 2.87 9.34
C ASP A 217 -8.44 4.39 9.46
N SER A 218 -7.41 5.11 9.92
CA SER A 218 -7.45 6.56 10.10
C SER A 218 -7.28 7.34 8.79
N VAL A 219 -6.74 6.75 7.71
CA VAL A 219 -6.34 7.53 6.52
C VAL A 219 -7.52 8.24 5.85
N VAL A 220 -8.62 7.54 5.59
CA VAL A 220 -9.80 8.12 4.93
C VAL A 220 -10.50 9.13 5.84
N PRO A 221 -10.70 8.87 7.15
CA PRO A 221 -11.17 9.89 8.09
C PRO A 221 -10.32 11.18 8.08
N ARG A 222 -8.98 11.10 8.09
CA ARG A 222 -8.11 12.29 8.02
C ARG A 222 -8.33 13.08 6.72
N LEU A 223 -8.39 12.39 5.58
CA LEU A 223 -8.64 13.02 4.29
C LEU A 223 -10.05 13.64 4.21
N ARG A 224 -11.05 13.01 4.85
CA ARG A 224 -12.42 13.53 4.97
C ARG A 224 -12.45 14.85 5.73
N GLU A 225 -11.72 14.99 6.84
CA GLU A 225 -11.68 16.23 7.63
C GLU A 225 -11.16 17.42 6.79
N LEU A 226 -10.16 17.20 5.94
CA LEU A 226 -9.66 18.23 5.01
C LEU A 226 -10.73 18.76 4.03
N LEU A 227 -11.85 18.03 3.82
CA LEU A 227 -12.97 18.50 2.99
C LEU A 227 -13.99 19.30 3.79
N VAL A 228 -14.18 18.98 5.08
CA VAL A 228 -15.27 19.51 5.92
C VAL A 228 -14.84 20.76 6.69
N LEU A 229 -13.64 20.76 7.27
CA LEU A 229 -13.14 21.87 8.09
C LEU A 229 -13.19 23.19 7.31
N GLU A 230 -13.73 24.26 7.89
CA GLU A 230 -13.91 25.54 7.17
C GLU A 230 -12.73 26.49 7.37
N ASP A 231 -12.20 26.55 8.59
CA ASP A 231 -11.15 27.49 9.00
C ASP A 231 -9.75 27.04 8.55
N THR A 232 -8.93 28.01 8.13
CA THR A 232 -7.53 27.78 7.72
C THR A 232 -6.70 27.17 8.83
N ALA A 233 -6.83 27.67 10.06
CA ALA A 233 -6.12 27.14 11.23
C ALA A 233 -6.51 25.68 11.52
N ALA A 234 -7.80 25.34 11.42
CA ALA A 234 -8.26 23.97 11.60
C ALA A 234 -7.70 23.04 10.52
N LEU A 235 -7.66 23.49 9.26
CA LEU A 235 -7.03 22.74 8.16
C LEU A 235 -5.53 22.52 8.41
N GLN A 236 -4.80 23.54 8.88
CA GLN A 236 -3.38 23.41 9.24
C GLN A 236 -3.16 22.39 10.36
N MET A 237 -4.00 22.43 11.40
CA MET A 237 -3.94 21.46 12.50
C MET A 237 -4.20 20.03 11.99
N GLU A 238 -5.20 19.83 11.13
CA GLU A 238 -5.48 18.50 10.57
C GLU A 238 -4.35 18.01 9.65
N VAL A 239 -3.72 18.91 8.87
CA VAL A 239 -2.51 18.57 8.10
C VAL A 239 -1.37 18.14 9.04
N GLY A 240 -1.17 18.83 10.17
CA GLY A 240 -0.18 18.44 11.17
C GLY A 240 -0.47 17.05 11.77
N VAL A 241 -1.73 16.75 12.07
CA VAL A 241 -2.15 15.42 12.54
C VAL A 241 -1.95 14.35 11.46
N LEU A 242 -2.28 14.65 10.20
CA LEU A 242 -2.06 13.75 9.07
C LEU A 242 -0.57 13.41 8.90
N VAL A 243 0.33 14.39 9.03
CA VAL A 243 1.78 14.17 8.98
C VAL A 243 2.26 13.28 10.13
N ARG A 244 1.75 13.51 11.34
CA ARG A 244 2.11 12.69 12.51
C ARG A 244 1.68 11.24 12.31
N ASP A 245 0.45 11.02 11.87
CA ASP A 245 -0.13 9.68 11.68
C ASP A 245 0.49 8.99 10.44
N PHE A 246 0.84 9.76 9.39
CA PHE A 246 1.41 9.30 8.12
C PHE A 246 2.63 10.16 7.70
N PRO A 247 3.83 9.87 8.21
CA PRO A 247 5.03 10.69 8.00
C PRO A 247 5.57 10.67 6.56
N ASP A 248 5.04 9.79 5.72
CA ASP A 248 5.37 9.73 4.29
C ASP A 248 4.42 10.57 3.42
N VAL A 249 3.44 11.26 4.02
CA VAL A 249 2.65 12.27 3.32
C VAL A 249 3.56 13.42 2.85
N ARG A 250 3.21 14.00 1.71
CA ARG A 250 4.00 15.04 1.04
C ARG A 250 3.09 16.17 0.61
N ARG A 251 3.70 17.33 0.33
CA ARG A 251 3.01 18.55 -0.12
C ARG A 251 2.08 18.31 -1.31
N GLU A 252 2.46 17.45 -2.25
CA GLU A 252 1.62 17.08 -3.40
C GLU A 252 0.33 16.34 -3.02
N HIS A 253 0.36 15.47 -2.00
CA HIS A 253 -0.83 14.75 -1.53
C HIS A 253 -1.85 15.71 -0.90
N VAL A 254 -1.38 16.63 -0.07
CA VAL A 254 -2.24 17.66 0.54
C VAL A 254 -2.74 18.63 -0.52
N ALA A 255 -1.90 19.04 -1.47
CA ALA A 255 -2.32 19.87 -2.60
C ALA A 255 -3.45 19.22 -3.42
N ALA A 256 -3.36 17.91 -3.70
CA ALA A 256 -4.41 17.17 -4.40
C ALA A 256 -5.73 17.17 -3.63
N MET A 257 -5.69 17.01 -2.30
CA MET A 257 -6.89 17.13 -1.47
C MET A 257 -7.49 18.52 -1.46
N LEU A 258 -6.67 19.57 -1.48
CA LEU A 258 -7.15 20.95 -1.61
C LEU A 258 -7.77 21.21 -3.00
N ASP A 259 -7.28 20.53 -4.04
CA ASP A 259 -7.89 20.56 -5.38
C ASP A 259 -9.23 19.82 -5.40
N VAL A 260 -9.32 18.63 -4.79
CA VAL A 260 -10.58 17.89 -4.60
C VAL A 260 -11.59 18.72 -3.81
N ARG A 261 -11.13 19.46 -2.79
CA ARG A 261 -11.95 20.40 -2.01
C ARG A 261 -12.47 21.57 -2.86
N GLY A 262 -11.78 21.94 -3.94
CA GLY A 262 -12.09 23.11 -4.75
C GLY A 262 -11.57 24.43 -4.18
N LEU A 263 -10.51 24.39 -3.37
CA LEU A 263 -9.92 25.60 -2.78
C LEU A 263 -9.17 26.43 -3.84
N ARG A 264 -9.71 27.61 -4.17
CA ARG A 264 -9.14 28.50 -5.20
C ARG A 264 -8.19 29.58 -4.67
N GLY A 265 -8.31 29.97 -3.41
CA GLY A 265 -7.51 31.03 -2.81
C GLY A 265 -6.04 30.64 -2.68
N GLN A 266 -5.15 31.27 -3.46
CA GLN A 266 -3.73 30.92 -3.46
C GLN A 266 -3.03 31.24 -2.13
N ALA A 267 -3.32 32.37 -1.49
CA ALA A 267 -2.72 32.73 -0.20
C ALA A 267 -3.02 31.68 0.87
N VAL A 268 -4.30 31.38 1.10
CA VAL A 268 -4.77 30.34 2.04
C VAL A 268 -4.18 28.97 1.69
N ARG A 269 -4.11 28.64 0.40
CA ARG A 269 -3.49 27.38 -0.05
C ARG A 269 -2.01 27.30 0.36
N GLN A 270 -1.23 28.36 0.16
CA GLN A 270 0.18 28.39 0.55
C GLN A 270 0.35 28.31 2.06
N GLU A 271 -0.54 28.95 2.82
CA GLU A 271 -0.55 28.91 4.28
C GLU A 271 -0.76 27.49 4.82
N ILE A 272 -1.72 26.75 4.25
CA ILE A 272 -1.98 25.34 4.62
C ILE A 272 -0.81 24.44 4.23
N LEU A 273 -0.28 24.60 3.01
CA LEU A 273 0.87 23.83 2.53
C LEU A 273 2.19 24.21 3.24
N GLY A 274 2.20 25.34 3.96
CA GLY A 274 3.31 25.80 4.80
C GLY A 274 3.68 24.82 5.89
N VAL A 275 2.69 24.13 6.47
CA VAL A 275 2.87 23.13 7.55
C VAL A 275 3.83 22.00 7.16
N LEU A 276 3.97 21.72 5.87
CA LEU A 276 4.82 20.64 5.33
C LEU A 276 6.25 21.09 5.00
N GLN A 277 6.57 22.39 5.09
CA GLN A 277 7.92 22.89 4.81
C GLN A 277 8.90 22.57 5.94
N ASP A 278 8.39 22.38 7.16
CA ASP A 278 9.20 22.11 8.36
C ASP A 278 9.33 20.61 8.68
N VAL A 279 8.87 19.73 7.77
CA VAL A 279 8.81 18.28 8.00
C VAL A 279 9.92 17.59 7.22
N GLU A 280 11.02 17.28 7.91
CA GLU A 280 12.07 16.43 7.37
C GLU A 280 11.51 15.03 7.01
N PRO A 281 11.92 14.41 5.88
CA PRO A 281 11.52 13.06 5.55
C PRO A 281 12.02 12.09 6.63
N GLY A 282 11.11 11.55 7.43
CA GLY A 282 11.46 10.49 8.38
C GLY A 282 12.04 9.25 7.68
N PRO A 283 12.85 8.43 8.38
CA PRO A 283 13.50 7.25 7.80
C PRO A 283 12.47 6.30 7.18
N PRO A 284 12.86 5.44 6.20
CA PRO A 284 11.95 4.49 5.57
C PRO A 284 11.34 3.57 6.63
N ARG A 285 10.07 3.80 6.93
CA ARG A 285 9.32 3.00 7.90
C ARG A 285 8.62 1.86 7.18
N HIS A 286 8.48 0.72 7.87
CA HIS A 286 7.60 -0.40 7.49
C HIS A 286 6.11 -0.02 7.30
N ARG A 287 5.76 1.27 7.39
CA ARG A 287 4.41 1.86 7.34
C ARG A 287 4.30 3.00 6.33
N ALA A 288 4.93 2.87 5.16
CA ALA A 288 4.63 3.80 4.05
C ALA A 288 3.16 3.61 3.61
N PHE A 289 2.45 4.65 3.22
CA PHE A 289 1.14 4.58 2.57
C PHE A 289 1.09 5.57 1.40
N PHE A 290 1.34 6.86 1.67
CA PHE A 290 1.35 7.92 0.66
C PHE A 290 2.47 7.79 -0.36
N ALA A 291 3.63 7.22 0.00
CA ALA A 291 4.71 6.97 -0.96
C ALA A 291 4.30 6.01 -2.10
N GLN A 292 3.21 5.25 -1.95
CA GLN A 292 2.67 4.36 -2.99
C GLN A 292 1.52 4.99 -3.80
N LEU A 293 1.10 6.21 -3.46
CA LEU A 293 0.03 6.93 -4.12
C LEU A 293 0.59 7.93 -5.14
N PRO A 294 0.56 7.64 -6.45
CA PRO A 294 0.95 8.62 -7.44
C PRO A 294 -0.07 9.77 -7.45
N VAL A 295 0.41 11.00 -7.23
CA VAL A 295 -0.39 12.22 -7.37
C VAL A 295 -0.47 12.59 -8.85
N ALA A 296 -1.61 13.14 -9.29
CA ALA A 296 -1.71 13.68 -10.64
C ALA A 296 -0.63 14.76 -10.84
N ARG A 297 0.24 14.58 -11.86
CA ARG A 297 1.23 15.60 -12.22
C ARG A 297 0.46 16.89 -12.52
N GLN A 298 0.77 17.96 -11.77
CA GLN A 298 0.39 19.30 -12.19
C GLN A 298 1.00 19.52 -13.56
N VAL A 299 0.16 19.59 -14.59
CA VAL A 299 0.58 20.14 -15.87
C VAL A 299 0.95 21.57 -15.56
N ARG A 300 2.26 21.84 -15.42
CA ARG A 300 2.78 23.19 -15.42
C ARG A 300 2.47 23.73 -16.80
N CYS A 301 1.32 24.38 -16.97
CA CYS A 301 1.13 25.31 -18.05
C CYS A 301 2.16 26.41 -17.79
N LEU A 302 3.36 26.29 -18.37
CA LEU A 302 4.25 27.42 -18.51
C LEU A 302 3.41 28.52 -19.16
N PRO A 303 3.36 29.73 -18.58
CA PRO A 303 2.73 30.83 -19.27
C PRO A 303 3.54 31.06 -20.54
N PHE A 304 3.04 30.57 -21.67
CA PHE A 304 3.51 30.98 -22.98
C PHE A 304 3.14 32.45 -23.13
N HIS A 305 4.00 33.33 -22.62
CA HIS A 305 4.00 34.73 -23.00
C HIS A 305 4.46 34.77 -24.45
N TRP A 306 3.51 34.70 -25.38
CA TRP A 306 3.79 35.07 -26.77
C TRP A 306 4.13 36.56 -26.75
N PRO A 307 5.36 36.97 -27.10
CA PRO A 307 5.64 38.39 -27.28
C PRO A 307 4.69 38.88 -28.36
N ARG A 308 3.89 39.91 -28.08
CA ARG A 308 3.12 40.61 -29.11
C ARG A 308 4.13 41.14 -30.13
N LEU A 309 4.32 40.41 -31.23
CA LEU A 309 5.09 40.91 -32.36
C LEU A 309 4.37 42.16 -32.86
N ALA A 310 5.03 43.31 -32.70
CA ALA A 310 4.61 44.57 -33.25
C ALA A 310 4.35 44.38 -34.75
N ARG A 311 3.18 44.84 -35.21
CA ARG A 311 2.82 44.88 -36.62
C ARG A 311 3.87 45.71 -37.37
N LEU A 312 4.80 45.05 -38.04
CA LEU A 312 5.66 45.70 -39.03
C LEU A 312 4.76 46.15 -40.18
N ALA A 313 4.85 47.43 -40.49
CA ALA A 313 4.08 48.09 -41.53
C ALA A 313 4.30 47.41 -42.89
N ARG A 314 3.21 47.14 -43.62
CA ARG A 314 3.24 46.72 -45.01
C ARG A 314 3.78 47.86 -45.89
N PRO A 315 4.73 47.63 -46.81
CA PRO A 315 5.04 48.60 -47.84
C PRO A 315 3.86 48.77 -48.79
N ARG A 316 3.49 50.02 -49.09
CA ARG A 316 2.48 50.37 -50.09
C ARG A 316 3.07 50.16 -51.49
N LEU A 317 2.42 49.36 -52.32
CA LEU A 317 2.67 49.29 -53.76
C LEU A 317 1.82 50.35 -54.49
N PRO A 318 2.33 51.03 -55.53
CA PRO A 318 1.57 52.04 -56.29
C PRO A 318 0.56 51.38 -57.24
N ARG A 319 -0.62 52.01 -57.41
CA ARG A 319 -1.66 51.62 -58.36
C ARG A 319 -1.30 52.05 -59.79
N PRO A 320 -1.59 51.25 -60.83
CA PRO A 320 -1.64 51.76 -62.21
C PRO A 320 -3.00 52.41 -62.51
N HIS A 321 -2.96 53.50 -63.27
CA HIS A 321 -4.13 54.20 -63.84
C HIS A 321 -4.73 53.43 -65.03
N PRO A 322 -6.04 53.59 -65.32
CA PRO A 322 -6.70 52.96 -66.45
C PRO A 322 -6.57 53.82 -67.73
N PRO A 323 -6.60 53.22 -68.92
CA PRO A 323 -7.14 53.85 -70.13
C PRO A 323 -8.66 53.74 -70.21
#